data_AF-A0AAW0SYZ3-F1
#
_entry.id   AF-A0AAW0SYZ3-F1
#
_cell.length_a   1.000
_cell.length_b   1.000
_cell.length_c   1.000
_cell.angle_alpha   90.00
_cell.angle_beta   90.00
_cell.angle_gamma   90.00
#
_symmetry.space_group_name_H-M   'P 1'
#
loop_
_entity.id
_entity.type
_entity.pdbx_description
1 polymer ?
#
loop_
_entity_poly.entity_id
_entity_poly.type
_entity_poly.pdbx_seq_one_letter_code
_entity_poly.pdbx_strand_id
1 'polypeptide(L)'
;MTMPLCTINPDLKESMRKFRFRRATTNAAIIMKVDQITSEIILEEEVEGLEDAEALRSSIPDTQPRYVLISWKIEHSDGRVSFPYGVYLHYTQRLPATAPNDVCW
;
A
#
# COMPACT_ATOMS: atom_id res chain seq x y z
N MET A 1 -20.71 15.48 -14.21
CA MET A 1 -19.23 15.53 -14.22
C MET A 1 -18.73 14.10 -14.14
N THR A 2 -17.98 13.64 -15.13
CA THR A 2 -17.40 12.28 -15.13
C THR A 2 -16.01 12.40 -14.50
N MET A 3 -15.79 11.71 -13.39
CA MET A 3 -14.47 11.63 -12.77
C MET A 3 -13.61 10.69 -13.63
N PRO A 4 -12.52 11.17 -14.26
CA PRO A 4 -11.70 10.31 -15.10
C PRO A 4 -11.06 9.22 -14.23
N LEU A 5 -11.24 7.96 -14.64
CA LEU A 5 -10.66 6.81 -13.96
C LEU A 5 -9.20 6.66 -14.38
N CYS A 6 -8.30 6.49 -13.40
CA CYS A 6 -6.89 6.22 -13.69
C CYS A 6 -6.69 4.81 -14.25
N THR A 7 -5.76 4.65 -15.19
CA THR A 7 -5.38 3.34 -15.73
C THR A 7 -4.26 2.72 -14.89
N ILE A 8 -4.15 1.39 -14.92
CA ILE A 8 -3.07 0.68 -14.25
C ILE A 8 -1.92 0.56 -15.24
N ASN A 9 -0.74 1.05 -14.86
CA ASN A 9 0.44 0.94 -15.69
C ASN A 9 0.78 -0.56 -15.96
N PRO A 10 1.15 -0.93 -17.20
CA PRO A 10 1.41 -2.33 -17.55
C PRO A 10 2.55 -2.95 -16.74
N ASP A 11 3.57 -2.17 -16.39
CA ASP A 11 4.72 -2.64 -15.61
C ASP A 11 4.29 -2.95 -14.17
N LEU A 12 3.45 -2.08 -13.59
CA LEU A 12 2.83 -2.35 -12.29
C LEU A 12 1.99 -3.63 -12.31
N LYS A 13 1.23 -3.86 -13.39
CA LYS A 13 0.42 -5.09 -13.54
C LYS A 13 1.31 -6.34 -13.56
N GLU A 14 2.48 -6.28 -14.17
CA GLU A 14 3.45 -7.37 -14.15
C GLU A 14 4.03 -7.59 -12.75
N SER A 15 4.40 -6.51 -12.04
CA SER A 15 4.89 -6.59 -10.66
C SER A 15 3.83 -7.15 -9.70
N MET A 16 2.57 -6.71 -9.78
CA MET A 16 1.48 -7.27 -8.99
C MET A 16 1.25 -8.76 -9.28
N ARG A 17 1.44 -9.18 -10.55
CA ARG A 17 1.36 -10.59 -10.92
C ARG A 17 2.51 -11.39 -10.29
N LYS A 18 3.75 -10.90 -10.36
CA LYS A 18 4.92 -11.52 -9.71
C LYS A 18 4.71 -11.63 -8.20
N PHE A 19 4.21 -10.56 -7.57
CA PHE A 19 3.91 -10.49 -6.15
C PHE A 19 2.89 -11.55 -5.73
N ARG A 20 1.80 -11.70 -6.49
CA ARG A 20 0.77 -12.72 -6.21
C ARG A 20 1.30 -14.16 -6.29
N PHE A 21 2.24 -14.42 -7.19
CA PHE A 21 2.84 -15.75 -7.37
C PHE A 21 4.11 -15.97 -6.55
N ARG A 22 4.49 -14.98 -5.72
CA ARG A 22 5.65 -15.07 -4.86
C ARG A 22 5.46 -16.21 -3.86
N ARG A 23 6.52 -16.99 -3.66
CA ARG A 23 6.57 -18.12 -2.70
C ARG A 23 7.25 -17.78 -1.38
N ALA A 24 7.69 -16.53 -1.21
CA ALA A 24 8.38 -16.11 0.01
C ALA A 24 7.41 -16.13 1.20
N THR A 25 7.90 -16.61 2.34
CA THR A 25 7.16 -16.72 3.60
C THR A 25 7.27 -15.47 4.48
N THR A 26 7.89 -14.41 3.96
CA THR A 26 8.05 -13.13 4.63
C THR A 26 6.91 -12.18 4.27
N ASN A 27 6.62 -11.25 5.17
CA ASN A 27 5.70 -10.16 4.88
C ASN A 27 6.29 -9.25 3.80
N ALA A 28 5.42 -8.71 2.95
CA ALA A 28 5.83 -7.71 1.98
C ALA A 28 4.68 -6.80 1.58
N ALA A 29 5.05 -5.67 0.98
CA ALA A 29 4.10 -4.72 0.47
C ALA A 29 4.59 -4.10 -0.84
N ILE A 30 3.64 -3.76 -1.71
CA ILE A 30 3.86 -2.93 -2.88
C ILE A 30 3.16 -1.59 -2.62
N ILE A 31 3.92 -0.51 -2.64
CA ILE A 31 3.45 0.87 -2.53
C ILE A 31 3.27 1.42 -3.95
N MET A 32 2.09 1.95 -4.21
CA MET A 32 1.67 2.50 -5.50
C MET A 32 1.21 3.94 -5.32
N LYS A 33 1.46 4.76 -6.33
CA LYS A 33 0.99 6.14 -6.40
C LYS A 33 0.24 6.40 -7.69
N VAL A 34 -0.60 7.43 -7.66
CA VAL A 34 -1.24 7.97 -8.86
C VAL A 34 -0.33 9.05 -9.42
N ASP A 35 0.14 8.86 -10.64
CA ASP A 35 0.78 9.92 -11.41
C ASP A 35 -0.30 10.80 -12.03
N GLN A 36 -0.36 12.05 -11.58
CA GLN A 36 -1.35 13.03 -12.04
C GLN A 36 -1.10 13.50 -13.47
N ILE A 37 0.14 13.38 -13.97
CA ILE A 37 0.50 13.82 -15.32
C ILE A 37 -0.02 12.81 -16.34
N THR A 38 0.26 11.53 -16.12
CA THR A 38 -0.13 10.44 -17.01
C THR A 38 -1.52 9.86 -16.70
N SER A 39 -2.10 10.20 -15.54
CA SER A 39 -3.33 9.60 -15.01
C SER A 39 -3.23 8.07 -14.85
N GLU A 40 -2.04 7.58 -14.52
CA GLU A 40 -1.76 6.16 -14.30
C GLU A 40 -1.41 5.85 -12.84
N ILE A 41 -1.77 4.64 -12.41
CA ILE A 41 -1.27 4.07 -11.16
C ILE A 41 0.07 3.40 -11.48
N ILE A 42 1.13 3.85 -10.81
CA ILE A 42 2.49 3.38 -11.00
C ILE A 42 3.04 2.76 -9.72
N LEU A 43 3.97 1.82 -9.90
CA LEU A 43 4.77 1.28 -8.81
C LEU A 43 5.68 2.37 -8.27
N GLU A 44 5.73 2.51 -6.96
CA GLU A 44 6.67 3.43 -6.32
C GLU A 44 7.77 2.68 -5.58
N GLU A 45 7.39 1.71 -4.76
CA GLU A 45 8.33 0.94 -3.97
C GLU A 45 7.78 -0.46 -3.69
N GLU A 46 8.68 -1.45 -3.69
CA GLU A 46 8.40 -2.81 -3.24
C GLU A 46 9.23 -3.07 -1.98
N VAL A 47 8.54 -3.34 -0.87
CA VAL A 47 9.15 -3.56 0.44
C VAL A 47 9.02 -5.05 0.78
N GLU A 48 10.16 -5.70 0.99
CA GLU A 48 10.22 -7.11 1.39
C GLU A 48 10.75 -7.25 2.82
N GLY A 49 10.33 -8.30 3.53
CA GLY A 49 10.86 -8.60 4.85
C GLY A 49 10.33 -7.67 5.95
N LEU A 50 9.08 -7.21 5.83
CA LEU A 50 8.46 -6.37 6.85
C LEU A 50 8.36 -7.12 8.19
N GLU A 51 9.00 -6.60 9.22
CA GLU A 51 8.96 -7.19 10.56
C GLU A 51 7.61 -6.90 11.25
N ASP A 52 7.16 -5.65 11.17
CA ASP A 52 5.91 -5.16 11.77
C ASP A 52 5.15 -4.18 10.85
N ALA A 53 3.95 -3.79 11.29
CA ALA A 53 3.13 -2.84 10.55
C ALA A 53 3.67 -1.40 10.62
N GLU A 54 4.54 -1.09 11.58
CA GLU A 54 5.09 0.25 11.79
C GLU A 54 6.23 0.53 10.80
N ALA A 55 7.04 -0.47 10.47
CA ALA A 55 8.02 -0.43 9.40
C ALA A 55 7.35 -0.12 8.05
N LEU A 56 6.16 -0.70 7.79
CA LEU A 56 5.38 -0.40 6.61
C LEU A 56 4.82 1.03 6.64
N ARG A 57 4.38 1.53 7.79
CA ARG A 57 3.92 2.92 7.92
C ARG A 57 5.05 3.90 7.66
N SER A 58 6.23 3.62 8.21
CA SER A 58 7.42 4.47 8.09
C SER A 58 7.96 4.56 6.65
N SER A 59 7.71 3.56 5.80
CA SER A 59 8.07 3.62 4.38
C SER A 59 7.08 4.43 3.53
N ILE A 60 5.89 4.71 4.06
CA ILE A 60 4.86 5.48 3.36
C ILE A 60 4.98 6.95 3.77
N PRO A 61 5.12 7.89 2.82
CA PRO A 61 5.21 9.31 3.13
C PRO A 61 3.85 9.92 3.48
N ASP A 62 3.85 10.78 4.50
CA ASP A 62 2.65 11.43 5.07
C ASP A 62 2.08 12.61 4.24
N THR A 63 2.58 12.83 3.01
CA THR A 63 2.20 14.01 2.21
C THR A 63 1.15 13.74 1.14
N GLN A 64 1.08 12.51 0.62
CA GLN A 64 0.20 12.15 -0.50
C GLN A 64 -0.40 10.77 -0.28
N PRO A 65 -1.64 10.53 -0.75
CA PRO A 65 -2.27 9.23 -0.60
C PRO A 65 -1.52 8.16 -1.41
N ARG A 66 -1.40 6.97 -0.82
CA ARG A 66 -0.77 5.81 -1.44
C ARG A 66 -1.70 4.60 -1.38
N TYR A 67 -1.67 3.81 -2.45
CA TYR A 67 -2.27 2.50 -2.47
C TYR A 67 -1.21 1.49 -2.04
N VAL A 68 -1.55 0.62 -1.10
CA VAL A 68 -0.63 -0.38 -0.57
C VAL A 68 -1.24 -1.75 -0.77
N LEU A 69 -0.56 -2.61 -1.53
CA LEU A 69 -0.88 -4.04 -1.63
C LEU A 69 0.02 -4.78 -0.65
N ILE A 70 -0.55 -5.33 0.41
CA ILE A 70 0.17 -6.06 1.46
C ILE A 70 -0.09 -7.56 1.37
N SER A 71 0.96 -8.34 1.62
CA SER A 71 0.90 -9.77 1.91
C SER A 71 1.43 -9.97 3.32
N TRP A 72 0.55 -10.36 4.24
CA TRP A 72 0.88 -10.51 5.66
C TRP A 72 0.71 -11.96 6.10
N LYS A 73 1.70 -12.49 6.81
CA LYS A 73 1.65 -13.82 7.41
C LYS A 73 0.67 -13.82 8.58
N ILE A 74 -0.38 -14.62 8.48
CA ILE A 74 -1.31 -14.88 9.57
C ILE A 74 -1.18 -16.34 9.98
N GLU A 75 -0.75 -16.56 11.22
CA GLU A 75 -0.78 -17.86 11.89
C GLU A 75 -2.12 -18.01 12.61
N HIS A 76 -2.87 -19.04 12.22
CA HIS A 76 -4.16 -19.36 12.80
C HIS A 76 -3.98 -20.24 14.04
N SER A 77 -4.96 -20.22 14.93
CA SER A 77 -4.95 -21.03 16.15
C SER A 77 -4.94 -22.55 15.91
N ASP A 78 -5.31 -22.98 14.70
CA ASP A 78 -5.27 -24.39 14.26
C ASP A 78 -3.90 -24.81 13.70
N GLY A 79 -2.89 -23.92 13.74
CA GLY A 79 -1.53 -24.16 13.25
C GLY A 79 -1.35 -23.93 11.74
N ARG A 80 -2.40 -23.52 11.02
CA ARG A 80 -2.27 -23.16 9.61
C ARG A 80 -1.63 -21.79 9.46
N VAL A 81 -0.82 -21.65 8.42
CA VAL A 81 -0.25 -20.36 8.02
C VAL A 81 -0.90 -19.93 6.71
N SER A 82 -1.41 -18.70 6.68
CA SER A 82 -1.99 -18.10 5.49
C SER A 82 -1.30 -16.78 5.17
N PHE A 83 -1.30 -16.43 3.89
CA PHE A 83 -0.77 -15.16 3.38
C PHE A 83 -1.88 -14.43 2.60
N PRO A 84 -2.86 -13.84 3.30
CA PRO A 84 -3.86 -13.01 2.63
C PRO A 84 -3.21 -11.81 1.95
N TYR A 85 -3.74 -11.49 0.77
CA TYR A 85 -3.43 -10.26 0.06
C TYR A 85 -4.51 -9.22 0.36
N GLY A 86 -4.10 -8.08 0.91
CA GLY A 86 -4.98 -6.95 1.19
C GLY A 86 -4.56 -5.72 0.39
N VAL A 87 -5.52 -4.94 -0.10
CA VAL A 87 -5.25 -3.59 -0.61
C VAL A 87 -5.80 -2.59 0.39
N TYR A 88 -4.94 -1.70 0.86
CA TYR A 88 -5.31 -0.61 1.76
C TYR A 88 -4.94 0.74 1.13
N LEU A 89 -5.80 1.73 1.38
CA LEU A 89 -5.62 3.11 1.00
C LEU A 89 -5.02 3.86 2.19
N HIS A 90 -3.73 4.17 2.13
CA HIS A 90 -3.14 5.08 3.09
C HIS A 90 -3.52 6.50 2.68
N TYR A 91 -4.41 7.10 3.47
CA TYR A 91 -4.78 8.50 3.32
C TYR A 91 -4.05 9.31 4.39
N THR A 92 -3.33 10.31 3.94
CA THR A 92 -2.75 11.31 4.82
C THR A 92 -3.87 12.28 5.14
N GLN A 93 -4.36 12.34 6.38
CA GLN A 93 -5.22 13.44 6.76
C GLN A 93 -4.39 14.70 6.61
N ARG A 94 -4.65 15.47 5.54
CA ARG A 94 -4.23 16.87 5.51
C ARG A 94 -5.01 17.53 6.63
N LEU A 95 -4.42 17.59 7.82
CA LEU A 95 -4.93 18.45 8.89
C LEU A 95 -5.10 19.83 8.23
N PRO A 96 -6.31 20.41 8.22
CA PRO A 96 -6.44 21.78 7.75
C PRO A 96 -5.46 22.61 8.57
N ALA A 97 -4.69 23.49 7.93
CA ALA A 97 -3.63 24.30 8.54
C ALA A 97 -4.14 25.27 9.65
N THR A 98 -5.39 25.12 10.08
CA THR A 98 -6.09 25.88 11.11
C THR A 98 -6.84 24.99 12.11
N ALA A 99 -6.49 23.71 12.25
CA ALA A 99 -7.00 22.92 13.37
C ALA A 99 -6.40 23.48 14.68
N PRO A 100 -7.20 24.01 15.61
CA PRO A 100 -6.69 24.35 16.94
C PRO A 100 -6.08 23.10 17.57
N ASN A 101 -5.01 23.29 18.33
CA ASN A 101 -4.02 22.33 18.84
C ASN A 101 -4.51 21.08 19.61
N ASP A 102 -5.78 20.69 19.55
CA ASP A 102 -6.36 19.68 20.46
C ASP A 102 -7.09 18.55 19.74
N VAL A 103 -6.50 17.96 18.69
CA VAL A 103 -7.02 16.66 18.23
C VAL A 103 -5.92 15.69 17.81
N CYS A 104 -5.39 14.98 18.81
CA CYS A 104 -4.87 13.63 18.62
C CYS A 104 -6.03 12.69 18.29
N TRP A 105 -5.89 11.89 17.24
CA TRP A 105 -6.49 10.56 17.14
C TRP A 105 -5.45 9.60 16.60
#